data_AF-A0A523AHL9-F1
#
_entry.id   AF-A0A523AHL9-F1
#
_cell.length_a   1.000
_cell.length_b   1.000
_cell.length_c   1.000
_cell.angle_alpha   90.00
_cell.angle_beta   90.00
_cell.angle_gamma   90.00
#
_symmetry.space_group_name_H-M   'P 1'
#
loop_
_entity.id
_entity.type
_entity.pdbx_description
1 polymer ?
#
loop_
_entity_poly.entity_id
_entity_poly.type
_entity_poly.pdbx_seq_one_letter_code
_entity_poly.pdbx_strand_id
1 'polypeptide(L)'
;MKRSLEKLLEELRKINPDFRVISTESVVVSEWVRWKCMFGCKAFGKHLNCPPFVPPVEETRKLLKCYKTAVIARFEAKPDYSQPPEHIHHFLMETLKEFYDRMFEMERVAYLSGYYKAFALYALPCPYCDPCVAEKLENIDQDPKRYCKFPHKVRPAMEGAGIDVFQTVRNAGYDLDVLASPTDKILFYGLLLLE
;
A
#
# COMPACT_ATOMS: atom_id res chain seq x y z
N MET A 1 -10.79 -26.06 -1.34
CA MET A 1 -10.38 -26.36 0.05
C MET A 1 -9.34 -25.32 0.47
N LYS A 2 -9.52 -24.63 1.60
CA LYS A 2 -8.57 -23.61 2.09
C LYS A 2 -7.24 -24.27 2.44
N ARG A 3 -6.13 -23.74 1.93
CA ARG A 3 -4.77 -24.18 2.27
C ARG A 3 -4.42 -23.72 3.68
N SER A 4 -3.60 -24.49 4.39
CA SER A 4 -3.09 -24.06 5.70
C SER A 4 -2.28 -22.77 5.58
N LEU A 5 -2.14 -22.03 6.68
CA LEU A 5 -1.42 -20.76 6.69
C LEU A 5 0.04 -20.98 6.31
N GLU A 6 0.67 -22.04 6.82
CA GLU A 6 2.06 -22.39 6.53
C GLU A 6 2.29 -22.55 5.03
N LYS A 7 1.43 -23.30 4.34
CA LYS A 7 1.50 -23.48 2.89
C LYS A 7 1.29 -22.19 2.12
N LEU A 8 0.39 -21.31 2.59
CA LEU A 8 0.24 -20.00 1.99
C LEU A 8 1.52 -19.19 2.14
N LEU A 9 2.10 -19.12 3.34
CA LEU A 9 3.31 -18.34 3.61
C LEU A 9 4.50 -18.85 2.78
N GLU A 10 4.62 -20.15 2.54
CA GLU A 10 5.61 -20.72 1.61
C GLU A 10 5.46 -20.19 0.18
N GLU A 11 4.23 -20.12 -0.34
CA GLU A 11 3.97 -19.55 -1.67
C GLU A 11 4.23 -18.04 -1.69
N LEU A 12 3.84 -17.31 -0.64
CA LEU A 12 4.11 -15.88 -0.52
C LEU A 12 5.61 -15.57 -0.51
N ARG A 13 6.43 -16.42 0.13
CA ARG A 13 7.90 -16.28 0.16
C ARG A 13 8.55 -16.36 -1.22
N LYS A 14 7.93 -17.09 -2.16
CA LYS A 14 8.39 -17.15 -3.56
C LYS A 14 8.18 -15.82 -4.29
N ILE A 15 7.20 -15.02 -3.86
CA ILE A 15 6.88 -13.71 -4.45
C ILE A 15 7.67 -12.59 -3.75
N ASN A 16 7.70 -12.62 -2.41
CA ASN A 16 8.54 -11.75 -1.61
C ASN A 16 9.05 -12.50 -0.38
N PRO A 17 10.37 -12.71 -0.24
CA PRO A 17 10.91 -13.45 0.90
C PRO A 17 10.90 -12.65 2.21
N ASP A 18 10.83 -11.32 2.14
CA ASP A 18 10.92 -10.43 3.29
C ASP A 18 9.56 -9.93 3.75
N PHE A 19 8.92 -10.71 4.63
CA PHE A 19 7.70 -10.30 5.29
C PHE A 19 7.61 -10.86 6.70
N ARG A 20 6.71 -10.27 7.49
CA ARG A 20 6.34 -10.75 8.82
C ARG A 20 4.84 -10.93 8.95
N VAL A 21 4.44 -11.99 9.63
CA VAL A 21 3.04 -12.24 10.01
C VAL A 21 2.77 -11.50 11.31
N ILE A 22 1.68 -10.75 11.38
CA ILE A 22 1.26 -9.98 12.56
C ILE A 22 -0.22 -10.21 12.86
N SER A 23 -0.62 -9.91 14.09
CA SER A 23 -2.03 -9.69 14.42
C SER A 23 -2.49 -8.37 13.79
N THR A 24 -3.72 -8.32 13.28
CA THR A 24 -4.34 -7.08 12.80
C THR A 24 -4.51 -6.04 13.89
N GLU A 25 -4.55 -6.46 15.16
CA GLU A 25 -4.54 -5.56 16.33
C GLU A 25 -3.25 -4.76 16.47
N SER A 26 -2.16 -5.21 15.83
CA SER A 26 -0.88 -4.48 15.79
C SER A 26 -0.85 -3.38 14.72
N VAL A 27 -1.86 -3.29 13.85
CA VAL A 27 -1.98 -2.25 12.82
C VAL A 27 -2.56 -0.98 13.44
N VAL A 28 -1.79 0.10 13.39
CA VAL A 28 -2.16 1.38 14.00
C VAL A 28 -2.83 2.26 12.97
N VAL A 29 -4.06 2.67 13.25
CA VAL A 29 -4.80 3.67 12.46
C VAL A 29 -4.88 4.95 13.26
N SER A 30 -4.62 6.10 12.63
CA SER A 30 -4.59 7.39 13.32
C SER A 30 -5.02 8.55 12.42
N GLU A 31 -5.77 9.47 12.98
CA GLU A 31 -6.36 10.62 12.30
C GLU A 31 -5.28 11.56 11.75
N TRP A 32 -4.18 11.74 12.49
CA TRP A 32 -3.07 12.62 12.09
C TRP A 32 -2.45 12.21 10.75
N VAL A 33 -2.51 10.91 10.39
CA VAL A 33 -1.98 10.41 9.12
C VAL A 33 -2.75 11.04 7.96
N ARG A 34 -4.09 11.14 8.08
CA ARG A 34 -4.93 11.81 7.09
C ARG A 34 -4.59 13.29 6.98
N TRP A 35 -4.30 13.97 8.09
CA TRP A 35 -3.84 15.36 8.07
C TRP A 35 -2.51 15.53 7.32
N LYS A 36 -1.54 14.64 7.52
CA LYS A 36 -0.29 14.67 6.73
C LYS A 36 -0.55 14.43 5.24
N CYS A 37 -1.45 13.52 4.87
CA CYS A 37 -1.83 13.35 3.47
C CYS A 37 -2.44 14.63 2.89
N MET A 38 -3.41 15.24 3.59
CA MET A 38 -4.15 16.42 3.10
C MET A 38 -3.29 17.67 2.98
N PHE A 39 -2.39 17.90 3.94
CA PHE A 39 -1.67 19.17 4.06
C PHE A 39 -0.16 19.07 3.87
N GLY A 40 0.38 17.86 3.67
CA GLY A 40 1.82 17.61 3.51
C GLY A 40 2.22 16.88 2.24
N CYS A 41 1.27 16.30 1.48
CA CYS A 41 1.58 15.49 0.30
C CYS A 41 1.24 16.22 -1.01
N LYS A 42 2.24 16.38 -1.90
CA LYS A 42 2.05 16.95 -3.25
C LYS A 42 1.19 16.07 -4.18
N ALA A 43 0.95 14.82 -3.80
CA ALA A 43 0.14 13.85 -4.55
C ALA A 43 -1.29 13.69 -4.02
N PHE A 44 -1.69 14.47 -3.00
CA PHE A 44 -3.06 14.44 -2.49
C PHE A 44 -4.07 14.73 -3.61
N GLY A 45 -5.13 13.92 -3.69
CA GLY A 45 -6.17 14.05 -4.72
C GLY A 45 -5.74 13.69 -6.15
N LYS A 46 -4.48 13.28 -6.37
CA LYS A 46 -3.97 13.00 -7.73
C LYS A 46 -4.16 11.56 -8.17
N HIS A 47 -4.13 10.59 -7.25
CA HIS A 47 -4.24 9.17 -7.60
C HIS A 47 -5.43 8.49 -6.92
N LEU A 48 -6.03 7.51 -7.59
CA LEU A 48 -7.20 6.78 -7.09
C LEU A 48 -6.96 5.90 -5.85
N ASN A 49 -5.69 5.72 -5.47
CA ASN A 49 -5.29 5.06 -4.22
C ASN A 49 -4.94 6.06 -3.10
N CYS A 50 -5.16 7.35 -3.32
CA CYS A 50 -4.99 8.41 -2.34
C CYS A 50 -6.36 9.03 -2.01
N PRO A 51 -6.50 9.71 -0.86
CA PRO A 51 -7.71 10.48 -0.57
C PRO A 51 -7.93 11.57 -1.63
N PRO A 52 -9.18 11.93 -1.93
CA PRO A 52 -10.43 11.48 -1.28
C PRO A 52 -10.97 10.13 -1.79
N PHE A 53 -10.27 9.43 -2.69
CA PHE A 53 -10.78 8.23 -3.36
C PHE A 53 -10.61 6.93 -2.57
N VAL A 54 -10.10 6.99 -1.34
CA VAL A 54 -9.88 5.82 -0.47
C VAL A 54 -10.67 5.93 0.82
N PRO A 55 -10.90 4.81 1.52
CA PRO A 55 -11.72 4.81 2.74
C PRO A 55 -11.32 5.91 3.73
N PRO A 56 -12.29 6.56 4.38
CA PRO A 56 -12.04 7.36 5.57
C PRO A 56 -11.34 6.56 6.67
N VAL A 57 -10.62 7.26 7.56
CA VAL A 57 -9.87 6.65 8.67
C VAL A 57 -10.73 5.68 9.49
N GLU A 58 -11.98 6.05 9.79
CA GLU A 58 -12.91 5.23 10.55
C GLU A 58 -13.34 3.95 9.80
N GLU A 59 -13.49 4.01 8.47
CA GLU A 59 -13.79 2.82 7.68
C GLU A 59 -12.61 1.84 7.66
N THR A 60 -11.37 2.35 7.64
CA THR A 60 -10.17 1.52 7.78
C THR A 60 -10.16 0.80 9.13
N ARG A 61 -10.52 1.48 10.24
CA ARG A 61 -10.65 0.82 11.56
C ARG A 61 -11.69 -0.31 11.55
N LYS A 62 -12.84 -0.09 10.90
CA LYS A 62 -13.89 -1.10 10.77
C LYS A 62 -13.45 -2.28 9.92
N LEU A 63 -12.77 -2.00 8.80
CA LEU A 63 -12.23 -3.02 7.91
C LEU A 63 -11.28 -3.96 8.65
N LEU A 64 -10.32 -3.42 9.42
CA LEU A 64 -9.33 -4.23 10.13
C LEU A 64 -9.94 -5.21 11.14
N LYS A 65 -11.09 -4.86 11.75
CA LYS A 65 -11.83 -5.75 12.67
C LYS A 65 -12.41 -7.00 12.00
N CYS A 66 -12.50 -7.01 10.66
CA CYS A 66 -12.98 -8.17 9.90
C CYS A 66 -11.90 -9.24 9.70
N TYR A 67 -10.67 -8.99 10.15
CA TYR A 67 -9.48 -9.81 9.96
C TYR A 67 -8.77 -10.06 11.29
N LYS A 68 -8.05 -11.18 11.41
CA LYS A 68 -7.23 -11.49 12.59
C LYS A 68 -5.74 -11.50 12.30
N THR A 69 -5.37 -11.86 11.07
CA THR A 69 -3.99 -12.04 10.65
C THR A 69 -3.67 -11.06 9.53
N ALA A 70 -2.45 -10.55 9.51
CA ALA A 70 -1.94 -9.83 8.35
C ALA A 70 -0.48 -10.16 8.09
N VAL A 71 -0.03 -9.84 6.88
CA VAL A 71 1.37 -9.89 6.48
C VAL A 71 1.84 -8.48 6.17
N ILE A 72 2.92 -8.04 6.84
CA ILE A 72 3.68 -6.84 6.47
C ILE A 72 4.83 -7.28 5.59
N ALA A 73 4.80 -6.89 4.31
CA ALA A 73 5.82 -7.22 3.33
C ALA A 73 6.73 -6.01 3.11
N ARG A 74 8.03 -6.18 3.35
CA ARG A 74 9.06 -5.14 3.16
C ARG A 74 9.65 -5.24 1.76
N PHE A 75 9.88 -4.08 1.15
CA PHE A 75 10.53 -3.94 -0.15
C PHE A 75 11.59 -2.87 -0.05
N GLU A 76 12.71 -3.10 -0.74
CA GLU A 76 13.77 -2.11 -0.89
C GLU A 76 13.61 -1.40 -2.22
N ALA A 77 13.54 -0.08 -2.19
CA ALA A 77 13.41 0.71 -3.38
C ALA A 77 14.73 0.73 -4.16
N LYS A 78 14.62 0.75 -5.49
CA LYS A 78 15.74 1.07 -6.39
C LYS A 78 15.42 2.37 -7.12
N PRO A 79 15.91 3.52 -6.63
CA PRO A 79 15.61 4.78 -7.26
C PRO A 79 16.27 4.94 -8.62
N ASP A 80 15.59 5.64 -9.53
CA ASP A 80 16.15 6.09 -10.79
C ASP A 80 16.85 7.45 -10.59
N TYR A 81 18.17 7.41 -10.38
CA TYR A 81 19.00 8.61 -10.20
C TYR A 81 19.10 9.51 -11.45
N SER A 82 18.53 9.11 -12.59
CA SER A 82 18.35 10.01 -13.73
C SER A 82 17.20 11.01 -13.52
N GLN A 83 16.30 10.74 -12.56
CA GLN A 83 15.21 11.61 -12.17
C GLN A 83 15.55 12.42 -10.92
N PRO A 84 15.04 13.66 -10.76
CA PRO A 84 15.27 14.43 -9.57
C PRO A 84 14.53 13.82 -8.37
N PRO A 85 15.15 13.68 -7.18
CA PRO A 85 14.49 13.10 -6.01
C PRO A 85 13.23 13.85 -5.53
N GLU A 86 13.13 15.15 -5.82
CA GLU A 86 11.96 15.97 -5.53
C GLU A 86 10.72 15.56 -6.35
N HIS A 87 10.92 14.85 -7.47
CA HIS A 87 9.89 14.19 -8.26
C HIS A 87 9.77 12.72 -7.84
N ILE A 88 9.44 12.50 -6.56
CA ILE A 88 9.49 11.18 -5.91
C ILE A 88 8.74 10.06 -6.67
N HIS A 89 7.66 10.41 -7.38
CA HIS A 89 6.89 9.44 -8.15
C HIS A 89 7.68 8.91 -9.36
N HIS A 90 8.28 9.79 -10.16
CA HIS A 90 9.18 9.43 -11.26
C HIS A 90 10.47 8.78 -10.76
N PHE A 91 11.05 9.32 -9.68
CA PHE A 91 12.25 8.79 -9.02
C PHE A 91 12.09 7.34 -8.54
N LEU A 92 10.87 6.92 -8.19
CA LEU A 92 10.57 5.58 -7.67
C LEU A 92 9.62 4.78 -8.56
N MET A 93 9.31 5.23 -9.78
CA MET A 93 8.19 4.72 -10.57
C MET A 93 8.31 3.21 -10.86
N GLU A 94 9.46 2.77 -11.39
CA GLU A 94 9.69 1.37 -11.76
C GLU A 94 9.67 0.45 -10.54
N THR A 95 10.34 0.85 -9.45
CA THR A 95 10.38 0.07 -8.21
C THR A 95 9.01 0.03 -7.52
N LEU A 96 8.22 1.10 -7.60
CA LEU A 96 6.84 1.13 -7.15
C LEU A 96 5.97 0.20 -7.98
N LYS A 97 6.13 0.18 -9.31
CA LYS A 97 5.39 -0.72 -10.18
C LYS A 97 5.67 -2.18 -9.84
N GLU A 98 6.95 -2.54 -9.61
CA GLU A 98 7.33 -3.87 -9.14
C GLU A 98 6.68 -4.21 -7.80
N PHE A 99 6.75 -3.29 -6.83
CA PHE A 99 6.11 -3.46 -5.52
C PHE A 99 4.59 -3.70 -5.65
N TYR A 100 3.89 -2.93 -6.47
CA TYR A 100 2.44 -3.08 -6.69
C TYR A 100 2.11 -4.41 -7.35
N ASP A 101 2.85 -4.79 -8.41
CA ASP A 101 2.63 -6.05 -9.10
C ASP A 101 2.89 -7.26 -8.17
N ARG A 102 3.89 -7.19 -7.30
CA ARG A 102 4.19 -8.23 -6.29
C ARG A 102 3.14 -8.30 -5.19
N MET A 103 2.70 -7.17 -4.65
CA MET A 103 1.63 -7.15 -3.66
C MET A 103 0.30 -7.65 -4.22
N PHE A 104 -0.04 -7.30 -5.46
CA PHE A 104 -1.21 -7.83 -6.16
C PHE A 104 -1.12 -9.35 -6.33
N GLU A 105 0.05 -9.87 -6.70
CA GLU A 105 0.28 -11.31 -6.84
C GLU A 105 0.16 -12.04 -5.50
N MET A 106 0.68 -11.46 -4.41
CA MET A 106 0.50 -12.00 -3.06
C MET A 106 -0.98 -12.08 -2.66
N GLU A 107 -1.76 -11.03 -2.93
CA GLU A 107 -3.22 -11.04 -2.71
C GLU A 107 -3.90 -12.13 -3.54
N ARG A 108 -3.56 -12.24 -4.82
CA ARG A 108 -4.11 -13.24 -5.73
C ARG A 108 -3.81 -14.66 -5.26
N VAL A 109 -2.58 -14.94 -4.83
CA VAL A 109 -2.18 -16.26 -4.30
C VAL A 109 -2.91 -16.58 -2.99
N ALA A 110 -3.06 -15.60 -2.09
CA ALA A 110 -3.84 -15.79 -0.87
C ALA A 110 -5.31 -16.11 -1.18
N TYR A 111 -5.94 -15.34 -2.06
CA TYR A 111 -7.31 -15.57 -2.51
C TYR A 111 -7.50 -16.96 -3.11
N LEU A 112 -6.65 -17.35 -4.07
CA LEU A 112 -6.70 -18.67 -4.73
C LEU A 112 -6.35 -19.84 -3.78
N SER A 113 -5.68 -19.55 -2.66
CA SER A 113 -5.42 -20.51 -1.58
C SER A 113 -6.61 -20.68 -0.63
N GLY A 114 -7.73 -19.99 -0.87
CA GLY A 114 -8.96 -20.09 -0.09
C GLY A 114 -9.09 -19.05 1.03
N TYR A 115 -8.18 -18.08 1.12
CA TYR A 115 -8.33 -16.90 2.00
C TYR A 115 -9.16 -15.87 1.25
N TYR A 116 -10.46 -16.14 1.10
CA TYR A 116 -11.32 -15.39 0.16
C TYR A 116 -11.51 -13.91 0.53
N LYS A 117 -11.21 -13.52 1.78
CA LYS A 117 -11.21 -12.12 2.22
C LYS A 117 -9.90 -11.38 1.93
N ALA A 118 -8.87 -12.06 1.40
CA ALA A 118 -7.55 -11.49 1.23
C ALA A 118 -7.61 -10.13 0.52
N PHE A 119 -6.98 -9.12 1.13
CA PHE A 119 -7.01 -7.76 0.63
C PHE A 119 -5.72 -7.04 0.98
N ALA A 120 -5.05 -6.49 -0.02
CA ALA A 120 -3.81 -5.77 0.14
C ALA A 120 -4.03 -4.26 0.24
N LEU A 121 -3.15 -3.59 0.98
CA LEU A 121 -2.92 -2.15 0.99
C LEU A 121 -1.46 -1.91 0.63
N TYR A 122 -1.23 -0.89 -0.18
CA TYR A 122 0.09 -0.58 -0.73
C TYR A 122 0.71 0.63 -0.05
N ALA A 123 1.66 1.29 -0.70
CA ALA A 123 2.32 2.49 -0.24
C ALA A 123 2.49 3.44 -1.44
N LEU A 124 2.61 4.74 -1.15
CA LEU A 124 2.84 5.81 -2.12
C LEU A 124 1.74 5.89 -3.20
N PRO A 125 1.76 6.92 -4.07
CA PRO A 125 0.80 7.03 -5.15
C PRO A 125 0.96 5.91 -6.20
N CYS A 126 -0.15 5.52 -6.82
CA CYS A 126 -0.19 4.45 -7.82
C CYS A 126 0.74 4.75 -9.02
N PRO A 127 1.63 3.82 -9.42
CA PRO A 127 2.63 4.04 -10.48
C PRO A 127 2.16 3.61 -11.88
N TYR A 128 0.96 3.02 -12.03
CA TYR A 128 0.56 2.40 -13.30
C TYR A 128 0.25 3.37 -14.44
N CYS A 129 0.00 4.64 -14.14
CA CYS A 129 -0.33 5.67 -15.12
C CYS A 129 0.42 6.96 -14.80
N ASP A 130 0.80 7.69 -15.84
CA ASP A 130 1.27 9.07 -15.75
C ASP A 130 0.62 9.92 -16.87
N PRO A 131 -0.32 10.85 -16.56
CA PRO A 131 -0.93 11.11 -15.25
C PRO A 131 -2.12 10.17 -14.97
N CYS A 132 -2.53 10.08 -13.70
CA CYS A 132 -3.72 9.32 -13.30
C CYS A 132 -5.01 9.98 -13.83
N VAL A 133 -6.08 9.20 -14.03
CA VAL A 133 -7.38 9.76 -14.43
C VAL A 133 -7.94 10.75 -13.40
N ALA A 134 -7.60 10.59 -12.12
CA ALA A 134 -7.99 11.52 -11.08
C ALA A 134 -7.38 12.93 -11.24
N GLU A 135 -6.18 13.05 -11.81
CA GLU A 135 -5.56 14.35 -12.10
C GLU A 135 -6.21 15.08 -13.27
N LYS A 136 -6.89 14.33 -14.15
CA LYS A 136 -7.58 14.86 -15.32
C LYS A 136 -9.01 15.29 -15.02
N LEU A 137 -9.44 15.17 -13.76
CA LEU A 137 -10.81 15.53 -13.38
C LEU A 137 -10.97 17.04 -13.37
N GLU A 138 -11.90 17.52 -14.19
CA GLU A 138 -12.35 18.90 -14.17
C GLU A 138 -13.35 19.14 -13.02
N ASN A 139 -14.10 18.10 -12.60
CA ASN A 139 -15.09 18.15 -11.52
C ASN A 139 -15.04 16.88 -10.65
N ILE A 140 -15.17 17.06 -9.33
CA ILE A 140 -15.10 15.99 -8.31
C ILE A 140 -16.37 15.09 -8.29
N ASP A 141 -17.47 15.51 -8.92
CA ASP A 141 -18.73 14.74 -8.95
C ASP A 141 -18.68 13.51 -9.87
N GLN A 142 -17.61 13.35 -10.66
CA GLN A 142 -17.40 12.12 -11.42
C GLN A 142 -16.87 11.03 -10.49
N ASP A 143 -17.28 9.78 -10.67
CA ASP A 143 -16.58 8.64 -10.07
C ASP A 143 -15.41 8.24 -10.98
N PRO A 144 -14.19 8.76 -10.76
CA PRO A 144 -13.06 8.51 -11.65
C PRO A 144 -12.62 7.05 -11.65
N LYS A 145 -13.02 6.25 -10.65
CA LYS A 145 -12.64 4.84 -10.58
C LYS A 145 -13.20 4.06 -11.75
N ARG A 146 -14.37 4.45 -12.27
CA ARG A 146 -14.98 3.85 -13.47
C ARG A 146 -14.08 3.94 -14.71
N TYR A 147 -13.21 4.94 -14.77
CA TYR A 147 -12.32 5.20 -15.89
C TYR A 147 -10.87 4.74 -15.64
N CYS A 148 -10.61 4.12 -14.48
CA CYS A 148 -9.32 3.50 -14.22
C CYS A 148 -9.08 2.37 -15.23
N LYS A 149 -7.89 2.30 -15.82
CA LYS A 149 -7.47 1.19 -16.68
C LYS A 149 -7.05 -0.05 -15.89
N PHE A 150 -6.81 0.09 -14.58
CA PHE A 150 -6.29 -0.96 -13.70
C PHE A 150 -7.13 -1.16 -12.42
N PRO A 151 -8.48 -1.12 -12.46
CA PRO A 151 -9.30 -1.13 -11.26
C PRO A 151 -9.14 -2.43 -10.44
N HIS A 152 -8.78 -3.52 -11.11
CA HIS A 152 -8.51 -4.82 -10.48
C HIS A 152 -7.21 -4.85 -9.67
N LYS A 153 -6.22 -4.00 -10.00
CA LYS A 153 -4.91 -3.95 -9.32
C LYS A 153 -4.78 -2.86 -8.28
N VAL A 154 -5.44 -1.71 -8.49
CA VAL A 154 -5.32 -0.57 -7.58
C VAL A 154 -5.88 -0.93 -6.20
N ARG A 155 -5.08 -0.68 -5.16
CA ARG A 155 -5.49 -0.78 -3.76
C ARG A 155 -5.14 0.51 -3.04
N PRO A 156 -5.87 0.89 -1.97
CA PRO A 156 -5.50 2.04 -1.15
C PRO A 156 -4.04 1.95 -0.67
N ALA A 157 -3.35 3.08 -0.66
CA ALA A 157 -2.10 3.18 0.08
C ALA A 157 -2.38 3.15 1.60
N MET A 158 -1.49 2.57 2.40
CA MET A 158 -1.63 2.46 3.85
C MET A 158 -1.79 3.84 4.50
N GLU A 159 -0.92 4.78 4.16
CA GLU A 159 -0.97 6.16 4.63
C GLU A 159 -2.25 6.87 4.14
N GLY A 160 -2.68 6.60 2.91
CA GLY A 160 -3.92 7.14 2.37
C GLY A 160 -5.16 6.65 3.14
N ALA A 161 -5.13 5.39 3.58
CA ALA A 161 -6.14 4.76 4.40
C ALA A 161 -6.06 5.15 5.90
N GLY A 162 -5.12 6.01 6.30
CA GLY A 162 -4.95 6.47 7.68
C GLY A 162 -4.17 5.50 8.57
N ILE A 163 -3.47 4.53 8.00
CA ILE A 163 -2.58 3.63 8.75
C ILE A 163 -1.27 4.37 9.05
N ASP A 164 -0.91 4.43 10.33
CA ASP A 164 0.40 4.85 10.79
C ASP A 164 1.40 3.73 10.46
N VAL A 165 2.04 3.87 9.30
CA VAL A 165 3.01 2.89 8.80
C VAL A 165 4.19 2.75 9.75
N PHE A 166 4.69 3.86 10.33
CA PHE A 166 5.86 3.83 11.22
C PHE A 166 5.59 2.98 12.46
N GLN A 167 4.49 3.26 13.17
CA GLN A 167 4.17 2.49 14.37
C GLN A 167 3.78 1.04 14.01
N THR A 168 3.05 0.83 12.92
CA THR A 168 2.63 -0.50 12.47
C THR A 168 3.82 -1.41 12.16
N VAL A 169 4.82 -0.93 11.41
CA VAL A 169 5.98 -1.76 11.07
C VAL A 169 6.91 -1.95 12.26
N ARG A 170 6.99 -1.00 13.20
CA ARG A 170 7.69 -1.17 14.48
C ARG A 170 7.03 -2.22 15.36
N ASN A 171 5.70 -2.28 15.40
CA ASN A 171 4.97 -3.36 16.08
C ASN A 171 5.24 -4.73 15.42
N ALA A 172 5.51 -4.76 14.11
CA ALA A 172 5.96 -5.96 13.41
C ALA A 172 7.46 -6.28 13.67
N GLY A 173 8.19 -5.39 14.36
CA GLY A 173 9.60 -5.50 14.71
C GLY A 173 10.57 -5.07 13.60
N TYR A 174 10.10 -4.33 12.60
CA TYR A 174 10.96 -3.65 11.64
C TYR A 174 11.37 -2.28 12.18
N ASP A 175 12.62 -1.90 11.95
CA ASP A 175 13.09 -0.54 12.19
C ASP A 175 12.83 0.32 10.95
N LEU A 176 12.19 1.46 11.18
CA LEU A 176 11.90 2.47 10.17
C LEU A 176 12.07 3.85 10.77
N ASP A 177 12.90 4.65 10.11
CA ASP A 177 13.21 6.02 10.47
C ASP A 177 12.91 6.98 9.33
N VAL A 178 12.77 8.25 9.68
CA VAL A 178 12.62 9.32 8.70
C VAL A 178 13.96 9.51 8.01
N LEU A 179 13.95 9.46 6.68
CA LEU A 179 15.15 9.66 5.86
C LEU A 179 15.56 11.14 5.87
N ALA A 180 16.86 11.39 5.93
CA ALA A 180 17.43 12.74 5.95
C ALA A 180 18.03 13.12 4.58
N SER A 181 18.32 12.12 3.73
CA SER A 181 18.86 12.29 2.38
C SER A 181 18.05 11.50 1.35
N PRO A 182 17.89 12.01 0.11
CA PRO A 182 17.31 11.25 -1.00
C PRO A 182 18.14 10.03 -1.42
N THR A 183 19.39 9.94 -0.99
CA THR A 183 20.27 8.79 -1.23
C THR A 183 20.20 7.73 -0.12
N ASP A 184 19.48 8.02 0.97
CA ASP A 184 19.29 7.03 2.03
C ASP A 184 18.49 5.84 1.48
N LYS A 185 18.68 4.68 2.11
CA LYS A 185 17.97 3.46 1.72
C LYS A 185 16.46 3.63 1.96
N ILE A 186 15.69 3.65 0.87
CA ILE A 186 14.23 3.75 0.91
C ILE A 186 13.61 2.36 1.05
N LEU A 187 12.69 2.22 2.01
CA LEU A 187 11.93 1.00 2.26
C LEU A 187 10.44 1.25 2.06
N PHE A 188 9.77 0.36 1.33
CA PHE A 188 8.33 0.32 1.23
C PHE A 188 7.77 -0.85 2.04
N TYR A 189 6.54 -0.66 2.52
CA TYR A 189 5.80 -1.70 3.21
C TYR A 189 4.42 -1.83 2.60
N GLY A 190 4.03 -3.05 2.28
CA GLY A 190 2.65 -3.41 1.94
C GLY A 190 2.03 -4.22 3.07
N LEU A 191 0.72 -4.09 3.24
CA LEU A 191 -0.08 -4.85 4.21
C LEU A 191 -1.02 -5.78 3.46
N LEU A 192 -0.94 -7.09 3.69
CA LEU A 192 -1.89 -8.06 3.17
C LEU A 192 -2.74 -8.60 4.33
N LEU A 193 -4.04 -8.31 4.32
CA LEU A 193 -5.00 -8.77 5.31
C LEU A 193 -5.42 -10.21 5.01
N LEU A 194 -5.47 -11.06 6.03
CA LEU A 194 -5.83 -12.48 5.96
C LEU A 194 -6.85 -12.84 7.05
N GLU A 195 -7.78 -13.73 6.72
CA GLU A 195 -8.82 -14.23 7.65
C GLU A 195 -8.31 -15.25 8.68
#